data_AF-A0AAP2BJJ3-F1
#
_entry.id   AF-A0AAP2BJJ3-F1
#
_cell.length_a   1.000
_cell.length_b   1.000
_cell.length_c   1.000
_cell.angle_alpha   90.00
_cell.angle_beta   90.00
_cell.angle_gamma   90.00
#
_symmetry.space_group_name_H-M   'P 1'
#
loop_
_entity.id
_entity.type
_entity.pdbx_description
1 polymer ?
#
loop_
_entity_poly.entity_id
_entity_poly.type
_entity_poly.pdbx_seq_one_letter_code
_entity_poly.pdbx_strand_id
1 'polypeptide(L)'
;MRVEFSKYRWVICDRCDGEGKTGHPAFDNGITSSEWNEWDEEDRRNYMDGMFDVTCERCKGRGSVKAPDVSRMTFTEKRELVAIRRDMREDREIERIHAMERAMGA
;
A
#
# COMPACT_ATOMS: atom_id res chain seq x y z
N MET A 1 -9.85 -11.63 -1.52
CA MET A 1 -9.50 -13.04 -1.20
C MET A 1 -8.05 -13.12 -0.73
N ARG A 2 -7.77 -13.63 0.48
CA ARG A 2 -6.38 -13.76 0.97
C ARG A 2 -5.84 -15.10 0.49
N VAL A 3 -5.00 -15.07 -0.54
CA VAL A 3 -4.36 -16.29 -1.04
C VAL A 3 -3.26 -16.69 -0.06
N GLU A 4 -3.48 -17.81 0.62
CA GLU A 4 -2.48 -18.43 1.49
C GLU A 4 -1.63 -19.43 0.69
N PHE A 5 -0.34 -19.16 0.59
CA PHE A 5 0.67 -20.00 -0.04
C PHE A 5 1.34 -20.86 1.04
N SER A 6 1.79 -22.06 0.68
CA SER A 6 2.53 -22.93 1.61
C SER A 6 3.92 -22.37 1.96
N LYS A 7 4.52 -21.59 1.05
CA LYS A 7 5.92 -21.14 1.11
C LYS A 7 6.03 -19.63 0.94
N TYR A 8 6.53 -18.97 1.98
CA TYR A 8 6.66 -17.53 2.06
C TYR A 8 8.04 -17.10 2.55
N ARG A 9 8.41 -15.88 2.16
CA ARG A 9 9.48 -15.11 2.77
C ARG A 9 8.96 -13.74 3.21
N TRP A 10 9.59 -13.18 4.23
CA TRP A 10 9.37 -11.78 4.58
C TRP A 10 10.13 -10.90 3.59
N VAL A 11 9.46 -9.88 3.10
CA VAL A 11 10.08 -8.82 2.28
C VAL A 11 9.74 -7.47 2.89
N ILE A 12 10.58 -6.48 2.62
CA ILE A 12 10.31 -5.09 2.99
C ILE A 12 8.98 -4.67 2.35
N CYS A 13 8.17 -3.94 3.12
CA CYS A 13 6.89 -3.44 2.63
C CYS A 13 7.13 -2.35 1.58
N ASP A 14 6.81 -2.62 0.32
CA ASP A 14 6.88 -1.65 -0.80
C ASP A 14 6.06 -0.35 -0.64
N ARG A 15 5.13 -0.27 0.33
CA ARG A 15 4.30 0.93 0.54
C ARG A 15 4.94 1.93 1.50
N CYS A 16 5.66 1.44 2.49
CA CYS A 16 6.32 2.28 3.51
C CYS A 16 7.83 2.13 3.50
N ASP A 17 8.38 1.39 2.53
CA ASP A 17 9.79 1.05 2.39
C ASP A 17 10.50 0.54 3.65
N GLY A 18 9.73 -0.05 4.58
CA GLY A 18 10.25 -0.61 5.83
C GLY A 18 9.98 0.24 7.07
N GLU A 19 9.55 1.48 6.91
CA GLU A 19 9.33 2.43 8.02
C GLU A 19 8.14 2.05 8.91
N GLY A 20 7.24 1.19 8.42
CA GLY A 20 6.02 0.79 9.14
C GLY A 20 4.95 1.89 9.21
N LYS A 21 5.28 3.11 8.80
CA LYS A 21 4.39 4.28 8.71
C LYS A 21 4.36 4.86 7.30
N THR A 22 3.32 5.61 6.96
CA THR A 22 3.19 6.35 5.71
C THR A 22 2.69 7.75 6.01
N GLY A 23 2.92 8.71 5.11
CA GLY A 23 2.31 10.02 5.20
C GLY A 23 0.79 9.93 5.40
N HIS A 24 0.23 10.91 6.12
CA HIS A 24 -1.21 10.97 6.35
C HIS A 24 -1.96 11.19 5.02
N PRO A 25 -3.02 10.42 4.70
CA PRO A 25 -3.74 10.54 3.42
C PRO A 25 -4.31 11.94 3.14
N ALA A 26 -4.62 12.70 4.20
CA ALA A 26 -5.06 14.10 4.08
C ALA A 26 -4.03 15.01 3.39
N PHE A 27 -2.75 14.61 3.38
CA PHE A 27 -1.64 15.36 2.78
C PHE A 27 -1.05 14.64 1.56
N ASP A 28 -1.76 13.68 0.94
CA ASP A 28 -1.26 12.95 -0.23
C ASP A 28 -0.92 13.89 -1.41
N ASN A 29 -1.59 15.04 -1.50
CA ASN A 29 -1.31 16.09 -2.49
C ASN A 29 -0.40 17.22 -1.96
N GLY A 30 0.21 17.02 -0.79
CA GLY A 30 0.89 18.06 -0.03
C GLY A 30 -0.08 19.08 0.58
N ILE A 31 0.49 20.16 1.09
CA ILE A 31 -0.24 21.35 1.53
C ILE A 31 0.19 22.56 0.69
N THR A 32 -0.76 23.45 0.40
CA THR A 32 -0.51 24.67 -0.36
C THR A 32 0.27 25.70 0.45
N SER A 33 0.90 26.67 -0.23
CA SER A 33 1.59 27.77 0.44
C SER A 33 0.67 28.62 1.31
N SER A 34 -0.61 28.76 0.95
CA SER A 34 -1.62 29.42 1.79
C SER A 34 -1.87 28.67 3.08
N GLU A 35 -2.12 27.36 3.00
CA GLU A 35 -2.32 26.50 4.18
C GLU A 35 -1.07 26.49 5.08
N TRP A 36 0.12 26.41 4.48
CA TRP A 36 1.39 26.50 5.21
C TRP A 36 1.49 27.77 6.06
N ASN A 37 1.09 28.92 5.48
CA ASN A 37 1.17 30.21 6.16
C ASN A 37 0.13 30.38 7.28
N GLU A 38 -0.97 29.63 7.22
CA GLU A 38 -2.01 29.61 8.26
C GLU A 38 -1.64 28.74 9.47
N TRP A 39 -0.76 27.76 9.29
CA TRP A 39 -0.29 26.90 10.37
C TRP A 39 0.67 27.62 11.31
N ASP A 40 0.61 27.26 12.59
CA ASP A 40 1.59 27.73 13.56
C ASP A 40 2.96 27.03 13.39
N GLU A 41 3.96 27.52 14.11
CA GLU A 41 5.32 26.99 14.01
C GLU A 41 5.45 25.55 14.53
N GLU A 42 4.60 25.14 15.46
CA GLU A 42 4.60 23.79 16.01
C GLU A 42 4.05 22.80 14.99
N ASP A 43 2.93 23.11 14.34
CA ASP A 43 2.30 22.28 13.32
C ASP A 43 3.20 22.10 12.10
N ARG A 44 3.88 23.17 11.66
CA ARG A 44 4.88 23.09 10.58
C ARG A 44 6.02 22.15 10.93
N ARG A 45 6.53 22.21 12.16
CA ARG A 45 7.58 21.29 12.64
C ARG A 45 7.07 19.86 12.73
N ASN A 46 5.90 19.65 13.32
CA ASN A 46 5.26 18.33 13.43
C ASN A 46 5.07 17.67 12.06
N TYR A 47 4.69 18.44 11.05
CA TYR A 47 4.59 17.97 9.67
C TYR A 47 5.94 17.55 9.09
N MET A 48 6.97 18.38 9.24
CA MET A 48 8.31 18.08 8.74
C MET A 48 8.97 16.89 9.48
N ASP A 49 8.67 16.73 10.76
CA ASP A 49 9.16 15.61 11.59
C ASP A 49 8.37 14.31 11.36
N GLY A 50 7.30 14.34 10.56
CA GLY A 50 6.45 13.19 10.26
C GLY A 50 5.60 12.74 11.46
N MET A 51 5.26 13.65 12.39
CA MET A 51 4.38 13.35 13.54
C MET A 51 2.96 13.00 13.11
N PHE A 52 2.52 13.49 11.95
CA PHE A 52 1.22 13.14 11.38
C PHE A 52 1.23 11.81 10.61
N ASP A 53 2.39 11.16 10.45
CA ASP A 53 2.47 9.87 9.75
C ASP A 53 1.55 8.83 10.41
N VAL A 54 0.82 8.10 9.58
CA VAL A 54 -0.11 7.07 10.02
C VAL A 54 0.52 5.69 9.90
N THR A 55 0.01 4.74 10.67
CA THR A 55 0.43 3.34 10.55
C THR A 55 0.16 2.82 9.14
N CYS A 56 1.18 2.25 8.49
CA CYS A 56 1.05 1.72 7.14
C CYS A 56 -0.02 0.62 7.11
N GLU A 57 -1.10 0.82 6.36
CA GLU A 57 -2.22 -0.11 6.38
C GLU A 57 -1.90 -1.45 5.70
N ARG A 58 -0.84 -1.50 4.88
CA ARG A 58 -0.41 -2.70 4.16
C ARG A 58 0.32 -3.68 5.07
N CYS A 59 1.34 -3.21 5.80
CA CYS A 59 2.11 -4.04 6.72
C CYS A 59 1.65 -3.97 8.18
N LYS A 60 0.65 -3.11 8.48
CA LYS A 60 0.12 -2.89 9.83
C LYS A 60 1.22 -2.53 10.85
N GLY A 61 2.09 -1.58 10.49
CA GLY A 61 3.18 -1.13 11.37
C GLY A 61 4.44 -1.99 11.36
N ARG A 62 4.42 -3.17 10.72
CA ARG A 62 5.55 -4.12 10.80
C ARG A 62 6.78 -3.73 9.97
N GLY A 63 6.63 -2.91 8.94
CA GLY A 63 7.68 -2.65 7.94
C GLY A 63 7.96 -3.82 6.97
N SER A 64 7.27 -4.95 7.12
CA SER A 64 7.46 -6.12 6.25
C SER A 64 6.16 -6.85 5.95
N VAL A 65 6.09 -7.49 4.79
CA VAL A 65 4.95 -8.31 4.35
C VAL A 65 5.41 -9.70 3.93
N LYS A 66 4.50 -10.68 3.96
CA LYS A 66 4.77 -12.01 3.42
C LYS A 66 4.61 -11.98 1.90
N ALA A 67 5.65 -12.42 1.18
CA ALA A 67 5.61 -12.61 -0.27
C ALA A 67 5.88 -14.09 -0.62
N PRO A 68 5.27 -14.61 -1.70
CA PRO A 68 5.52 -15.98 -2.16
C PRO A 68 7.01 -16.23 -2.39
N ASP A 69 7.56 -17.29 -1.80
CA ASP A 69 8.96 -17.66 -2.03
C ASP A 69 9.09 -18.61 -3.22
N VAL A 70 9.16 -18.02 -4.41
CA VAL A 70 9.22 -18.75 -5.70
C VAL A 70 10.43 -19.68 -5.76
N SER A 71 11.52 -19.37 -5.06
CA SER A 71 12.74 -20.21 -5.07
C SER A 71 12.51 -21.58 -4.44
N ARG A 72 11.58 -21.67 -3.49
CA ARG A 72 11.27 -22.89 -2.73
C ARG A 72 10.06 -23.63 -3.29
N MET A 73 9.34 -23.05 -4.25
CA MET A 73 8.13 -23.63 -4.82
C MET A 73 8.42 -24.73 -5.85
N THR A 74 7.57 -25.76 -5.87
CA THR A 74 7.53 -26.78 -6.91
C THR A 74 7.00 -26.20 -8.22
N PHE A 75 7.10 -26.94 -9.31
CA PHE A 75 6.54 -26.52 -10.60
C PHE A 75 5.02 -26.32 -10.55
N THR A 76 4.29 -27.22 -9.89
CA THR A 76 2.83 -27.12 -9.72
C THR A 76 2.45 -25.88 -8.93
N GLU A 77 3.10 -25.64 -7.78
CA GLU A 77 2.85 -24.44 -6.95
C GLU A 77 3.15 -23.14 -7.74
N LYS A 78 4.18 -23.14 -8.60
CA LYS A 78 4.48 -22.00 -9.48
C LYS A 78 3.38 -21.77 -10.52
N ARG A 79 2.82 -22.83 -11.11
CA ARG A 79 1.72 -22.71 -12.07
C ARG A 79 0.46 -22.13 -11.43
N GLU A 80 0.13 -22.57 -10.23
CA GLU A 80 -0.99 -22.02 -9.44
C GLU A 80 -0.77 -20.54 -9.13
N LEU A 81 0.45 -20.16 -8.69
CA LEU A 81 0.80 -18.75 -8.46
C LEU A 81 0.62 -17.88 -9.71
N VAL A 82 0.92 -18.41 -10.91
CA VAL A 82 0.71 -17.69 -12.17
C VAL A 82 -0.77 -17.46 -12.44
N ALA A 83 -1.62 -18.47 -12.23
CA ALA A 83 -3.07 -18.34 -12.38
C ALA A 83 -3.63 -17.29 -11.41
N ILE A 84 -3.31 -17.41 -10.12
CA ILE A 84 -3.70 -16.43 -9.10
C ILE A 84 -3.28 -15.01 -9.47
N ARG A 85 -2.04 -14.83 -9.93
CA ARG A 85 -1.53 -13.50 -10.34
C ARG A 85 -2.24 -12.94 -11.57
N ARG A 86 -2.77 -13.81 -12.45
CA ARG A 86 -3.56 -13.39 -13.61
C ARG A 86 -4.92 -12.91 -13.16
N ASP A 87 -5.63 -13.71 -12.37
CA ASP A 87 -6.96 -13.38 -11.84
C ASP A 87 -6.90 -12.06 -11.05
N MET A 88 -5.89 -11.89 -10.19
CA MET A 88 -5.67 -10.65 -9.45
C MET A 88 -5.42 -9.42 -10.33
N ARG A 89 -4.90 -9.57 -11.55
CA ARG A 89 -4.74 -8.44 -12.48
C ARG A 89 -6.07 -8.09 -13.12
N GLU A 90 -6.83 -9.10 -13.53
CA GLU A 90 -8.16 -8.95 -14.12
C GLU A 90 -9.12 -8.30 -13.11
N ASP A 91 -9.13 -8.74 -11.85
CA ASP A 91 -9.92 -8.14 -10.76
C ASP A 91 -9.60 -6.65 -10.55
N ARG A 92 -8.31 -6.29 -10.54
CA ARG A 92 -7.88 -4.89 -10.36
C ARG A 92 -8.30 -3.99 -11.52
N GLU A 93 -8.35 -4.54 -12.73
CA GLU A 93 -8.82 -3.81 -13.91
C GLU A 93 -10.31 -3.53 -13.79
N ILE A 94 -11.10 -4.54 -13.40
CA ILE A 94 -12.53 -4.41 -13.13
C ILE A 94 -12.79 -3.39 -12.00
N GLU A 95 -12.05 -3.46 -10.90
CA GLU A 95 -12.16 -2.51 -9.78
C GLU A 95 -11.90 -1.07 -10.21
N ARG A 96 -10.91 -0.85 -11.10
CA ARG A 96 -10.61 0.48 -11.66
C ARG A 96 -11.76 1.00 -12.52
N ILE A 97 -12.31 0.16 -13.39
CA ILE A 97 -13.46 0.52 -14.23
C ILE A 97 -14.64 0.93 -13.34
N HIS A 98 -15.00 0.10 -12.36
CA HIS A 98 -16.10 0.41 -11.43
C HIS A 98 -15.84 1.67 -10.60
N ALA A 99 -14.59 1.96 -10.23
CA ALA A 99 -14.25 3.19 -9.51
C ALA A 99 -14.48 4.43 -10.38
N MET A 100 -14.16 4.37 -11.68
CA MET A 100 -14.45 5.44 -12.63
C MET A 100 -15.94 5.62 -12.86
N GLU A 101 -16.71 4.53 -13.00
CA GLU A 101 -18.17 4.58 -13.13
C GLU A 101 -18.82 5.28 -11.92
N ARG A 102 -18.42 4.92 -10.70
CA ARG A 102 -18.90 5.57 -9.47
C ARG A 102 -18.50 7.04 -9.40
N ALA A 103 -17.29 7.40 -9.84
CA ALA A 103 -16.83 8.78 -9.84
C ALA A 103 -17.60 9.66 -10.85
N MET A 104 -18.11 9.08 -11.93
CA MET A 104 -18.95 9.77 -12.93
C MET A 104 -20.43 9.85 -12.55
N GLY A 105 -20.83 9.30 -11.40
CA GLY A 105 -22.18 9.48 -10.84
C GLY A 105 -23.23 8.48 -11.34
N ALA A 106 -22.82 7.26 -11.70
CA ALA A 106 -23.74 6.12 -11.82
C ALA A 106 -24.12 5.56 -10.44
#